data_AF-A0AA43QNN1-F1
#
_entry.id   AF-A0AA43QNN1-F1
#
_cell.length_a   1.000
_cell.length_b   1.000
_cell.length_c   1.000
_cell.angle_alpha   90.00
_cell.angle_beta   90.00
_cell.angle_gamma   90.00
#
_symmetry.space_group_name_H-M   'P 1'
#
loop_
_entity.id
_entity.type
_entity.pdbx_description
1 polymer ?
#
loop_
_entity_poly.entity_id
_entity_poly.type
_entity_poly.pdbx_seq_one_letter_code
_entity_poly.pdbx_strand_id
1 'polypeptide(L)'
;MAAANVTAISSFIEGAPPGELKDVIKDIKALTPNDPSLLTKALPAFQKYNEGQLTSVKLPGGSQNLIISPNVGGGHVQVLISEFNKLDDGRYFDVASKRSWSFDHMTQTASDVQSYSSDSKHLDLIASLHKSLTRHATEHYPSSTLAILPPSSSSADDTITLLLSASKYSPSNFWNGRFRCTYHFSPTTSTLRGTVKVDVHYYEDGNVRLTTTKSVSERTVSGGAEAVVREIAKQERAYQEELNRGFGELGEQSFKGLRRQLPVTRQKVEWEKVGSYRAGREIGGVGGGRR
;
A
#
# COMPACT_ATOMS: atom_id res chain seq x y z
N MET A 1 22.00 21.08 -13.37
CA MET A 1 20.67 21.58 -12.96
C MET A 1 19.54 20.66 -13.43
N ALA A 2 19.41 20.37 -14.74
CA ALA A 2 18.33 19.49 -15.24
C ALA A 2 18.27 18.10 -14.58
N ALA A 3 19.41 17.44 -14.34
CA ALA A 3 19.46 16.13 -13.69
C ALA A 3 18.94 16.15 -12.23
N ALA A 4 19.32 17.18 -11.45
CA ALA A 4 18.84 17.33 -10.07
C ALA A 4 17.33 17.57 -10.01
N ASN A 5 16.78 18.34 -10.97
CA ASN A 5 15.34 18.56 -11.08
C ASN A 5 14.58 17.27 -11.40
N VAL A 6 15.11 16.41 -12.28
CA VAL A 6 14.52 15.09 -12.56
C VAL A 6 14.54 14.22 -11.31
N THR A 7 15.64 14.19 -10.54
CA THR A 7 15.69 13.43 -9.28
C THR A 7 14.65 13.90 -8.26
N ALA A 8 14.49 15.22 -8.09
CA ALA A 8 13.48 15.78 -7.18
C ALA A 8 12.06 15.42 -7.62
N ILE A 9 11.76 15.56 -8.91
CA ILE A 9 10.45 15.22 -9.49
C ILE A 9 10.15 13.73 -9.34
N SER A 10 11.13 12.86 -9.62
CA SER A 10 11.01 11.43 -9.40
C SER A 10 10.68 11.11 -7.93
N SER A 11 11.31 11.80 -6.98
CA SER A 11 11.02 11.64 -5.55
C SER A 11 9.59 12.09 -5.19
N PHE A 12 9.08 13.16 -5.78
CA PHE A 12 7.69 13.58 -5.57
C PHE A 12 6.68 12.57 -6.12
N ILE A 13 6.95 12.03 -7.31
CA ILE A 13 6.12 10.98 -7.94
C ILE A 13 6.09 9.72 -7.07
N GLU A 14 7.26 9.21 -6.66
CA GLU A 14 7.35 8.01 -5.81
C GLU A 14 6.76 8.22 -4.41
N GLY A 15 6.84 9.44 -3.89
CA GLY A 15 6.30 9.82 -2.58
C GLY A 15 4.79 10.10 -2.57
N ALA A 16 4.13 10.14 -3.72
CA ALA A 16 2.71 10.49 -3.81
C ALA A 16 1.84 9.58 -2.93
N PRO A 17 0.88 10.12 -2.16
CA PRO A 17 -0.10 9.30 -1.45
C PRO A 17 -0.95 8.46 -2.41
N PRO A 18 -1.53 7.33 -1.94
CA PRO A 18 -2.41 6.52 -2.77
C PRO A 18 -3.65 7.33 -3.19
N GLY A 19 -3.95 7.33 -4.50
CA GLY A 19 -5.10 8.06 -5.04
C GLY A 19 -4.82 9.52 -5.41
N GLU A 20 -3.63 10.05 -5.10
CA GLU A 20 -3.30 11.49 -5.25
C GLU A 20 -2.21 11.77 -6.29
N LEU A 21 -1.73 10.74 -7.00
CA LEU A 21 -0.68 10.91 -8.02
C LEU A 21 -1.04 11.96 -9.07
N LYS A 22 -2.32 12.03 -9.50
CA LYS A 22 -2.77 13.00 -10.51
C LYS A 22 -2.65 14.44 -10.02
N ASP A 23 -2.93 14.68 -8.75
CA ASP A 23 -2.78 15.99 -8.11
C ASP A 23 -1.31 16.36 -7.98
N VAL A 24 -0.46 15.41 -7.55
CA VAL A 24 1.00 15.60 -7.51
C VAL A 24 1.57 15.93 -8.90
N ILE A 25 1.10 15.25 -9.97
CA ILE A 25 1.50 15.58 -11.35
C ILE A 25 1.09 17.01 -11.70
N LYS A 26 -0.13 17.42 -11.35
CA LYS A 26 -0.64 18.77 -11.61
C LYS A 26 0.21 19.83 -10.91
N ASP A 27 0.60 19.58 -9.67
CA ASP A 27 1.46 20.48 -8.89
C ASP A 27 2.86 20.57 -9.48
N ILE A 28 3.46 19.43 -9.87
CA ILE A 28 4.75 19.41 -10.56
C ILE A 28 4.68 20.26 -11.84
N LYS A 29 3.64 20.12 -12.66
CA LYS A 29 3.46 20.95 -13.87
C LYS A 29 3.38 22.44 -13.56
N ALA A 30 2.71 22.82 -12.48
CA ALA A 30 2.61 24.21 -12.04
C ALA A 30 3.96 24.77 -11.56
N LEU A 31 4.80 23.93 -10.95
CA LEU A 31 6.15 24.28 -10.48
C LEU A 31 7.19 24.30 -11.62
N THR A 32 6.94 23.60 -12.73
CA THR A 32 7.88 23.50 -13.86
C THR A 32 7.31 24.00 -15.20
N PRO A 33 6.72 25.20 -15.27
CA PRO A 33 6.03 25.68 -16.48
C PRO A 33 6.93 25.80 -17.71
N ASN A 34 8.23 26.01 -17.50
CA ASN A 34 9.21 26.24 -18.58
C ASN A 34 9.94 24.96 -19.04
N ASP A 35 9.73 23.81 -18.38
CA ASP A 35 10.35 22.54 -18.78
C ASP A 35 9.38 21.36 -18.60
N PRO A 36 8.38 21.24 -19.49
CA PRO A 36 7.41 20.15 -19.44
C PRO A 36 8.06 18.77 -19.72
N SER A 37 9.27 18.74 -20.31
CA SER A 37 9.98 17.51 -20.62
C SER A 37 10.45 16.74 -19.37
N LEU A 38 10.51 17.41 -18.21
CA LEU A 38 10.94 16.80 -16.95
C LEU A 38 10.05 15.64 -16.53
N LEU A 39 8.74 15.73 -16.77
CA LEU A 39 7.81 14.63 -16.44
C LEU A 39 8.07 13.39 -17.30
N THR A 40 8.33 13.57 -18.60
CA THR A 40 8.69 12.47 -19.49
C THR A 40 10.02 11.84 -19.09
N LYS A 41 11.00 12.65 -18.66
CA LYS A 41 12.29 12.15 -18.13
C LYS A 41 12.13 11.38 -16.82
N ALA A 42 11.07 11.64 -16.05
CA ALA A 42 10.74 10.94 -14.81
C ALA A 42 9.85 9.70 -15.02
N LEU A 43 9.66 9.22 -16.25
CA LEU A 43 8.88 8.01 -16.56
C LEU A 43 9.25 6.78 -15.70
N PRO A 44 10.54 6.50 -15.40
CA PRO A 44 10.91 5.40 -14.52
C PRO A 44 10.30 5.50 -13.10
N ALA A 45 10.14 6.72 -12.57
CA ALA A 45 9.52 6.95 -11.27
C ALA A 45 8.02 6.63 -11.28
N PHE A 46 7.33 6.95 -12.39
CA PHE A 46 5.93 6.57 -12.58
C PHE A 46 5.76 5.05 -12.64
N GLN A 47 6.65 4.35 -13.34
CA GLN A 47 6.62 2.89 -13.39
C GLN A 47 6.81 2.31 -11.98
N LYS A 48 7.88 2.71 -11.30
CA LYS A 48 8.20 2.25 -9.94
C LYS A 48 7.05 2.55 -8.95
N TYR A 49 6.45 3.73 -9.04
CA TYR A 49 5.28 4.07 -8.25
C TYR A 49 4.12 3.10 -8.53
N ASN A 50 3.73 2.95 -9.80
CA ASN A 50 2.56 2.13 -10.15
C ASN A 50 2.73 0.65 -9.80
N GLU A 51 3.90 0.08 -10.06
CA GLU A 51 4.21 -1.31 -9.74
C GLU A 51 4.28 -1.51 -8.22
N GLY A 52 4.99 -0.63 -7.50
CA GLY A 52 5.10 -0.72 -6.04
C GLY A 52 3.78 -0.47 -5.31
N GLN A 53 2.89 0.32 -5.91
CA GLN A 53 1.57 0.63 -5.39
C GLN A 53 0.50 -0.40 -5.75
N LEU A 54 0.84 -1.44 -6.54
CA LEU A 54 -0.12 -2.38 -7.09
C LEU A 54 -1.32 -1.62 -7.68
N THR A 55 -1.04 -0.66 -8.57
CA THR A 55 -2.06 0.18 -9.18
C THR A 55 -3.07 -0.69 -9.90
N SER A 56 -4.35 -0.50 -9.57
CA SER A 56 -5.45 -1.20 -10.19
C SER A 56 -5.94 -0.43 -11.41
N VAL A 57 -6.09 -1.11 -12.55
CA VAL A 57 -6.52 -0.52 -13.83
C VAL A 57 -7.67 -1.32 -14.44
N LYS A 58 -8.61 -0.62 -15.07
CA LYS A 58 -9.70 -1.22 -15.84
C LYS A 58 -9.24 -1.47 -17.27
N LEU A 59 -9.45 -2.69 -17.79
CA LEU A 59 -9.15 -2.99 -19.19
C LEU A 59 -10.25 -2.49 -20.12
N PRO A 60 -9.91 -1.86 -21.27
CA PRO A 60 -10.90 -1.49 -22.28
C PRO A 60 -11.56 -2.75 -22.88
N GLY A 61 -12.84 -2.65 -23.23
CA GLY A 61 -13.58 -3.75 -23.88
C GLY A 61 -13.85 -4.97 -23.00
N GLY A 62 -13.85 -4.83 -21.67
CA GLY A 62 -14.28 -5.90 -20.75
C GLY A 62 -15.79 -6.17 -20.88
N SER A 63 -16.15 -7.41 -21.19
CA SER A 63 -17.54 -7.88 -21.15
C SER A 63 -18.03 -8.00 -19.70
N GLN A 64 -19.29 -7.65 -19.46
CA GLN A 64 -19.95 -7.57 -18.14
C GLN A 64 -19.92 -8.87 -17.32
N ASN A 65 -19.53 -9.99 -17.92
CA ASN A 65 -19.59 -11.34 -17.33
C ASN A 65 -18.26 -11.86 -16.74
N LEU A 66 -17.15 -11.11 -16.84
CA LEU A 66 -15.91 -11.43 -16.11
C LEU A 66 -15.71 -10.46 -14.95
N ILE A 67 -16.44 -10.70 -13.86
CA ILE A 67 -16.16 -10.07 -12.57
C ILE A 67 -14.96 -10.81 -11.96
N ILE A 68 -13.75 -10.32 -12.24
CA ILE A 68 -12.50 -10.84 -11.65
C ILE A 68 -12.20 -10.14 -10.31
N SER A 69 -12.91 -9.04 -10.03
CA SER A 69 -12.99 -8.47 -8.68
C SER A 69 -14.45 -8.26 -8.25
N PRO A 70 -14.92 -8.94 -7.20
CA PRO A 70 -16.33 -9.02 -6.83
C PRO A 70 -16.96 -7.75 -6.27
N ASN A 71 -16.17 -6.70 -5.97
CA ASN A 71 -16.65 -5.52 -5.23
C ASN A 71 -16.55 -4.18 -5.99
N VAL A 72 -16.26 -4.18 -7.30
CA VAL A 72 -16.33 -2.96 -8.11
C VAL A 72 -17.63 -2.95 -8.90
N GLY A 73 -18.57 -2.12 -8.47
CA GLY A 73 -19.81 -1.87 -9.21
C GLY A 73 -19.50 -1.45 -10.66
N GLY A 74 -20.00 -2.25 -11.60
CA GLY A 74 -19.80 -2.10 -13.04
C GLY A 74 -18.88 -3.19 -13.59
N GLY A 75 -19.44 -4.09 -14.42
CA GLY A 75 -18.81 -5.30 -14.96
C GLY A 75 -17.57 -5.09 -15.85
N HIS A 76 -16.54 -4.48 -15.31
CA HIS A 76 -15.24 -4.27 -15.94
C HIS A 76 -14.21 -5.20 -15.31
N VAL A 77 -13.37 -5.80 -16.16
CA VAL A 77 -12.19 -6.55 -15.72
C VAL A 77 -11.18 -5.56 -15.14
N GLN A 78 -10.87 -5.72 -13.86
CA GLN A 78 -9.90 -4.91 -13.14
C GLN A 78 -8.66 -5.76 -12.84
N VAL A 79 -7.48 -5.23 -13.16
CA VAL A 79 -6.20 -5.94 -13.08
C VAL A 79 -5.15 -5.08 -12.37
N LEU A 80 -4.10 -5.72 -11.85
CA LEU A 80 -3.00 -5.05 -11.15
C LEU A 80 -1.82 -4.78 -12.07
N ILE A 81 -1.11 -3.68 -11.79
CA ILE A 81 0.21 -3.38 -12.34
C ILE A 81 1.27 -3.70 -11.30
N SER A 82 2.23 -4.55 -11.65
CA SER A 82 3.28 -5.01 -10.76
C SER A 82 4.52 -5.44 -11.54
N GLU A 83 5.69 -5.40 -10.90
CA GLU A 83 6.90 -6.00 -11.46
C GLU A 83 6.74 -7.51 -11.72
N PHE A 84 5.89 -8.20 -10.95
CA PHE A 84 5.69 -9.65 -11.07
C PHE A 84 4.88 -10.08 -12.28
N ASN A 85 4.11 -9.16 -12.89
CA ASN A 85 3.30 -9.45 -14.07
C ASN A 85 3.74 -8.66 -15.30
N LYS A 86 5.00 -8.24 -15.34
CA LYS A 86 5.60 -7.54 -16.47
C LYS A 86 6.27 -8.55 -17.42
N LEU A 87 5.98 -8.44 -18.70
CA LEU A 87 6.62 -9.19 -19.79
C LEU A 87 7.89 -8.47 -20.27
N ASP A 88 8.75 -9.19 -20.99
CA ASP A 88 10.02 -8.66 -21.51
C ASP A 88 9.83 -7.48 -22.49
N ASP A 89 8.71 -7.45 -23.20
CA ASP A 89 8.33 -6.35 -24.11
C ASP A 89 7.72 -5.14 -23.38
N GLY A 90 7.65 -5.19 -22.05
CA GLY A 90 7.12 -4.13 -21.20
C GLY A 90 5.60 -4.15 -21.02
N ARG A 91 4.89 -5.10 -21.62
CA ARG A 91 3.45 -5.30 -21.37
C ARG A 91 3.21 -5.91 -20.00
N TYR A 92 1.98 -5.81 -19.54
CA TYR A 92 1.52 -6.50 -18.33
C TYR A 92 0.56 -7.62 -18.69
N PHE A 93 0.50 -8.66 -17.88
CA PHE A 93 -0.40 -9.80 -18.08
C PHE A 93 -1.22 -10.13 -16.83
N ASP A 94 -2.31 -10.85 -17.02
CA ASP A 94 -3.08 -11.45 -15.95
C ASP A 94 -3.60 -12.83 -16.36
N VAL A 95 -3.34 -13.83 -15.51
CA VAL A 95 -3.65 -15.24 -15.80
C VAL A 95 -5.15 -15.49 -15.72
N ALA A 96 -5.84 -14.85 -14.78
CA ALA A 96 -7.27 -15.06 -14.55
C ALA A 96 -8.12 -14.53 -15.71
N SER A 97 -7.81 -13.33 -16.19
CA SER A 97 -8.46 -12.72 -17.35
C SER A 97 -7.98 -13.26 -18.69
N LYS A 98 -6.85 -13.99 -18.72
CA LYS A 98 -6.19 -14.48 -19.93
C LYS A 98 -5.88 -13.35 -20.91
N ARG A 99 -5.42 -12.21 -20.39
CA ARG A 99 -5.15 -10.99 -21.17
C ARG A 99 -3.76 -10.45 -20.88
N SER A 100 -3.17 -9.82 -21.89
CA SER A 100 -2.04 -8.90 -21.76
C SER A 100 -2.42 -7.52 -22.28
N TRP A 101 -1.74 -6.47 -21.82
CA TRP A 101 -2.03 -5.09 -22.22
C TRP A 101 -0.80 -4.20 -22.10
N SER A 102 -0.79 -3.11 -22.86
CA SER A 102 0.14 -2.01 -22.65
C SER A 102 -0.41 -1.06 -21.58
N PHE A 103 0.48 -0.49 -20.76
CA PHE A 103 0.11 0.43 -19.69
C PHE A 103 0.90 1.73 -19.77
N ASP A 104 0.18 2.85 -19.90
CA ASP A 104 0.78 4.17 -19.79
C ASP A 104 0.86 4.58 -18.32
N HIS A 105 2.08 4.59 -17.78
CA HIS A 105 2.34 4.90 -16.38
C HIS A 105 2.04 6.34 -15.97
N MET A 106 2.07 7.29 -16.91
CA MET A 106 1.77 8.70 -16.63
C MET A 106 0.26 8.95 -16.55
N THR A 107 -0.50 8.37 -17.48
CA THR A 107 -1.97 8.54 -17.53
C THR A 107 -2.72 7.50 -16.69
N GLN A 108 -2.03 6.42 -16.28
CA GLN A 108 -2.58 5.25 -15.60
C GLN A 108 -3.71 4.58 -16.39
N THR A 109 -3.49 4.39 -17.69
CA THR A 109 -4.48 3.77 -18.59
C THR A 109 -3.93 2.52 -19.26
N ALA A 110 -4.80 1.53 -19.44
CA ALA A 110 -4.51 0.32 -20.20
C ALA A 110 -4.98 0.46 -21.65
N SER A 111 -4.22 -0.08 -22.59
CA SER A 111 -4.50 -0.08 -24.01
C SER A 111 -3.98 -1.35 -24.69
N ASP A 112 -4.30 -1.53 -25.97
CA ASP A 112 -3.82 -2.65 -26.79
C ASP A 112 -3.99 -4.02 -26.08
N VAL A 113 -5.22 -4.34 -25.68
CA VAL A 113 -5.52 -5.58 -24.95
C VAL A 113 -5.45 -6.76 -25.92
N GLN A 114 -4.67 -7.78 -25.56
CA GLN A 114 -4.46 -8.99 -26.34
C GLN A 114 -4.74 -10.24 -25.50
N SER A 115 -4.97 -11.38 -26.16
CA SER A 115 -5.06 -12.67 -25.47
C SER A 115 -3.71 -13.08 -24.91
N TYR A 116 -3.71 -13.69 -23.74
CA TYR A 116 -2.52 -14.23 -23.08
C TYR A 116 -2.80 -15.61 -22.50
N SER A 117 -1.86 -16.52 -22.70
CA SER A 117 -1.84 -17.85 -22.09
C SER A 117 -0.49 -18.06 -21.42
N SER A 118 -0.52 -18.61 -20.21
CA SER A 118 0.69 -18.98 -19.48
C SER A 118 0.93 -20.48 -19.63
N ASP A 119 2.19 -20.87 -19.87
CA ASP A 119 2.60 -22.28 -19.99
C ASP A 119 3.03 -22.88 -18.64
N SER A 120 2.65 -22.25 -17.52
CA SER A 120 3.03 -22.69 -16.19
C SER A 120 2.51 -24.10 -15.88
N LYS A 121 3.33 -24.93 -15.25
CA LYS A 121 2.91 -26.24 -14.72
C LYS A 121 1.93 -26.14 -13.54
N HIS A 122 1.73 -24.95 -12.97
CA HIS A 122 0.93 -24.72 -11.76
C HIS A 122 -0.45 -24.11 -12.02
N LEU A 123 -0.95 -24.13 -13.27
CA LEU A 123 -2.21 -23.45 -13.63
C LEU A 123 -3.41 -23.86 -12.76
N ASP A 124 -3.56 -25.15 -12.42
CA ASP A 124 -4.65 -25.62 -11.57
C ASP A 124 -4.57 -25.10 -10.14
N LEU A 125 -3.35 -25.03 -9.58
CA LEU A 125 -3.10 -24.45 -8.27
C LEU A 125 -3.33 -22.95 -8.27
N ILE A 126 -2.88 -22.24 -9.31
CA ILE A 126 -3.12 -20.80 -9.52
C ILE A 126 -4.63 -20.51 -9.57
N ALA A 127 -5.39 -21.30 -10.33
CA ALA A 127 -6.85 -21.15 -10.42
C ALA A 127 -7.52 -21.40 -9.05
N SER A 128 -7.06 -22.41 -8.31
CA SER A 128 -7.57 -22.73 -6.97
C SER A 128 -7.25 -21.64 -5.95
N LEU A 129 -6.03 -21.10 -5.97
CA LEU A 129 -5.59 -19.97 -5.14
C LEU A 129 -6.38 -18.71 -5.47
N HIS A 130 -6.58 -18.42 -6.76
CA HIS A 130 -7.37 -17.27 -7.20
C HIS A 130 -8.79 -17.37 -6.66
N LYS A 131 -9.45 -18.52 -6.78
CA LYS A 131 -10.82 -18.74 -6.26
C LYS A 131 -10.89 -18.56 -4.75
N SER A 132 -9.99 -19.21 -3.99
CA SER A 132 -9.99 -19.12 -2.53
C SER A 132 -9.67 -17.71 -2.04
N LEU A 133 -8.67 -17.05 -2.63
CA LEU A 133 -8.30 -15.67 -2.28
C LEU A 133 -9.40 -14.67 -2.66
N THR A 134 -10.11 -14.90 -3.77
CA THR A 134 -11.28 -14.07 -4.15
C THR A 134 -12.35 -14.13 -3.07
N ARG A 135 -12.66 -15.33 -2.54
CA ARG A 135 -13.63 -15.49 -1.45
C ARG A 135 -13.19 -14.77 -0.16
N HIS A 136 -11.93 -14.94 0.23
CA HIS A 136 -11.35 -14.16 1.33
C HIS A 136 -11.46 -12.65 1.08
N ALA A 137 -11.12 -12.21 -0.14
CA ALA A 137 -11.14 -10.81 -0.50
C ALA A 137 -12.55 -10.19 -0.43
N THR A 138 -13.59 -10.94 -0.82
CA THR A 138 -15.00 -10.49 -0.70
C THR A 138 -15.45 -10.28 0.73
N GLU A 139 -15.01 -11.16 1.62
CA GLU A 139 -15.47 -11.18 3.01
C GLU A 139 -14.79 -10.08 3.84
N HIS A 140 -13.58 -9.66 3.45
CA HIS A 140 -12.74 -8.80 4.28
C HIS A 140 -12.44 -7.41 3.70
N TYR A 141 -12.58 -7.21 2.37
CA TYR A 141 -12.23 -5.94 1.73
C TYR A 141 -13.41 -5.36 0.95
N PRO A 142 -13.90 -4.14 1.30
CA PRO A 142 -15.00 -3.50 0.59
C PRO A 142 -14.73 -3.23 -0.89
N SER A 143 -13.47 -3.09 -1.28
CA SER A 143 -13.03 -2.96 -2.68
C SER A 143 -11.59 -3.43 -2.77
N SER A 144 -11.33 -4.40 -3.63
CA SER A 144 -10.01 -4.99 -3.82
C SER A 144 -9.78 -5.38 -5.27
N THR A 145 -8.53 -5.64 -5.63
CA THR A 145 -8.14 -6.28 -6.89
C THR A 145 -7.03 -7.25 -6.53
N LEU A 146 -7.00 -8.42 -7.15
CA LEU A 146 -6.01 -9.44 -6.89
C LEU A 146 -5.42 -9.98 -8.18
N ALA A 147 -4.23 -10.57 -8.08
CA ALA A 147 -3.59 -11.30 -9.17
C ALA A 147 -2.82 -12.48 -8.59
N ILE A 148 -2.94 -13.66 -9.21
CA ILE A 148 -2.15 -14.84 -8.87
C ILE A 148 -1.26 -15.15 -10.07
N LEU A 149 0.05 -15.07 -9.85
CA LEU A 149 1.04 -15.06 -10.91
C LEU A 149 1.93 -16.30 -10.80
N PRO A 150 2.25 -16.95 -11.94
CA PRO A 150 3.15 -18.09 -11.96
C PRO A 150 4.56 -17.65 -11.55
N PRO A 151 5.45 -18.62 -11.24
CA PRO A 151 6.86 -18.33 -11.08
C PRO A 151 7.41 -17.56 -12.27
N SER A 152 8.26 -16.56 -11.99
CA SER A 152 8.94 -15.83 -13.05
C SER A 152 9.86 -16.79 -13.81
N SER A 153 9.89 -16.69 -15.14
CA SER A 153 10.83 -17.45 -15.97
C SER A 153 12.29 -17.14 -15.63
N SER A 154 12.56 -15.99 -15.00
CA SER A 154 13.88 -15.54 -14.59
C SER A 154 14.30 -15.97 -13.17
N SER A 155 13.39 -16.50 -12.35
CA SER A 155 13.70 -16.95 -10.99
C SER A 155 13.92 -18.46 -10.95
N ALA A 156 15.05 -18.90 -10.39
CA ALA A 156 15.28 -20.33 -10.10
C ALA A 156 14.27 -20.91 -9.09
N ASP A 157 13.61 -20.04 -8.34
CA ASP A 157 12.61 -20.41 -7.34
C ASP A 157 11.24 -20.64 -7.99
N ASP A 158 10.70 -21.85 -7.81
CA ASP A 158 9.36 -22.28 -8.28
C ASP A 158 8.23 -21.68 -7.43
N THR A 159 8.18 -20.34 -7.35
CA THR A 159 7.34 -19.60 -6.40
C THR A 159 6.17 -18.91 -7.09
N ILE A 160 4.95 -19.23 -6.68
CA ILE A 160 3.72 -18.53 -7.09
C ILE A 160 3.59 -17.23 -6.29
N THR A 161 3.31 -16.13 -6.98
CA THR A 161 3.13 -14.81 -6.34
C THR A 161 1.65 -14.47 -6.25
N LEU A 162 1.18 -14.14 -5.06
CA LEU A 162 -0.19 -13.70 -4.79
C LEU A 162 -0.18 -12.22 -4.43
N LEU A 163 -0.93 -11.43 -5.18
CA LEU A 163 -1.05 -9.99 -5.00
C LEU A 163 -2.48 -9.64 -4.62
N LEU A 164 -2.64 -8.74 -3.66
CA LEU A 164 -3.92 -8.13 -3.30
C LEU A 164 -3.71 -6.64 -3.04
N SER A 165 -4.53 -5.80 -3.66
CA SER A 165 -4.56 -4.36 -3.44
C SER A 165 -5.99 -3.98 -3.10
N ALA A 166 -6.22 -3.46 -1.90
CA ALA A 166 -7.50 -2.92 -1.47
C ALA A 166 -7.36 -1.43 -1.22
N SER A 167 -8.30 -0.65 -1.74
CA SER A 167 -8.19 0.81 -1.71
C SER A 167 -9.54 1.45 -1.46
N LYS A 168 -9.53 2.54 -0.70
CA LYS A 168 -10.69 3.40 -0.50
C LYS A 168 -10.23 4.85 -0.56
N TYR A 169 -10.81 5.59 -1.50
CA TYR A 169 -10.52 6.99 -1.71
C TYR A 169 -11.76 7.81 -1.42
N SER A 170 -11.60 8.82 -0.60
CA SER A 170 -12.68 9.68 -0.16
C SER A 170 -12.20 11.13 -0.14
N PRO A 171 -11.81 11.70 -1.30
CA PRO A 171 -11.24 13.04 -1.37
C PRO A 171 -12.19 14.13 -0.86
N SER A 172 -13.51 13.95 -0.99
CA SER A 172 -14.51 14.85 -0.41
C SER A 172 -14.50 14.90 1.12
N ASN A 173 -13.93 13.87 1.76
CA ASN A 173 -13.72 13.79 3.20
C ASN A 173 -12.23 13.87 3.55
N PHE A 174 -11.39 14.34 2.61
CA PHE A 174 -9.96 14.61 2.81
C PHE A 174 -9.13 13.40 3.27
N TRP A 175 -9.47 12.19 2.83
CA TRP A 175 -8.65 11.02 3.12
C TRP A 175 -8.63 9.95 2.05
N ASN A 176 -7.51 9.27 1.98
CA ASN A 176 -7.27 8.13 1.09
C ASN A 176 -6.54 7.02 1.83
N GLY A 177 -6.86 5.77 1.50
CA GLY A 177 -6.25 4.61 2.12
C GLY A 177 -6.00 3.50 1.10
N ARG A 178 -4.88 2.80 1.27
CA ARG A 178 -4.53 1.61 0.50
C ARG A 178 -3.85 0.56 1.37
N PHE A 179 -4.32 -0.67 1.21
CA PHE A 179 -3.79 -1.89 1.82
C PHE A 179 -3.26 -2.78 0.69
N ARG A 180 -2.01 -3.23 0.80
CA ARG A 180 -1.33 -4.04 -0.22
C ARG A 180 -0.72 -5.27 0.41
N CYS A 181 -0.93 -6.41 -0.22
CA CYS A 181 -0.28 -7.66 0.13
C CYS A 181 0.49 -8.21 -1.06
N THR A 182 1.69 -8.69 -0.77
CA THR A 182 2.50 -9.50 -1.67
C THR A 182 2.90 -10.75 -0.92
N TYR A 183 2.38 -11.89 -1.34
CA TYR A 183 2.75 -13.20 -0.80
C TYR A 183 3.45 -14.03 -1.87
N HIS A 184 4.37 -14.86 -1.41
CA HIS A 184 5.15 -15.78 -2.20
C HIS A 184 4.96 -17.17 -1.62
N PHE A 185 4.36 -18.05 -2.41
CA PHE A 185 4.10 -19.43 -2.04
C PHE A 185 4.93 -20.37 -2.91
N SER A 186 5.75 -21.20 -2.30
CA SER A 186 6.49 -22.27 -2.98
C SER A 186 5.73 -23.59 -2.82
N PRO A 187 5.17 -24.17 -3.89
CA PRO A 187 4.52 -25.48 -3.82
C PRO A 187 5.50 -26.60 -3.47
N THR A 188 6.76 -26.48 -3.88
CA THR A 188 7.82 -27.48 -3.64
C THR A 188 8.16 -27.62 -2.16
N THR A 189 8.36 -26.51 -1.48
CA THR A 189 8.69 -26.49 -0.04
C THR A 189 7.45 -26.37 0.84
N SER A 190 6.27 -26.13 0.23
CA SER A 190 5.04 -25.81 0.94
C SER A 190 5.23 -24.64 1.91
N THR A 191 5.99 -23.62 1.50
CA THR A 191 6.27 -22.44 2.34
C THR A 191 5.62 -21.18 1.80
N LEU A 192 5.09 -20.37 2.71
CA LEU A 192 4.49 -19.07 2.46
C LEU A 192 5.32 -18.00 3.18
N ARG A 193 5.70 -16.95 2.46
CA ARG A 193 6.25 -15.72 3.01
C ARG A 193 5.57 -14.52 2.35
N GLY A 194 5.73 -13.33 2.90
CA GLY A 194 5.14 -12.16 2.26
C GLY A 194 5.38 -10.84 2.96
N THR A 195 4.66 -9.83 2.52
CA THR A 195 4.69 -8.49 3.07
C THR A 195 3.31 -7.85 2.94
N VAL A 196 2.88 -7.20 4.01
CA VAL A 196 1.66 -6.40 4.06
C VAL A 196 2.04 -4.93 4.26
N LYS A 197 1.47 -4.02 3.48
CA LYS A 197 1.72 -2.58 3.54
C LYS A 197 0.41 -1.82 3.67
N VAL A 198 0.39 -0.84 4.58
CA VAL A 198 -0.74 0.09 4.76
C VAL A 198 -0.25 1.51 4.55
N ASP A 199 -1.02 2.28 3.77
CA ASP A 199 -0.76 3.68 3.51
C ASP A 199 -2.08 4.45 3.62
N VAL A 200 -2.21 5.32 4.62
CA VAL A 200 -3.40 6.15 4.87
C VAL A 200 -2.96 7.60 4.98
N HIS A 201 -3.63 8.48 4.24
CA HIS A 201 -3.36 9.91 4.22
C HIS A 201 -4.65 10.66 4.55
N TYR A 202 -4.60 11.54 5.56
CA TYR A 202 -5.67 12.44 5.96
C TYR A 202 -5.15 13.88 5.90
N TYR A 203 -5.90 14.77 5.26
CA TYR A 203 -5.42 16.11 4.90
C TYR A 203 -6.48 17.22 5.07
N GLU A 204 -7.41 17.05 6.01
CA GLU A 204 -8.32 18.13 6.42
C GLU A 204 -7.58 19.02 7.43
N ASP A 205 -7.43 20.31 7.11
CA ASP A 205 -6.77 21.32 7.97
C ASP A 205 -5.38 20.94 8.52
N GLY A 206 -4.70 20.02 7.82
CA GLY A 206 -3.42 19.46 8.22
C GLY A 206 -2.94 18.41 7.23
N ASN A 207 -1.86 17.69 7.58
CA ASN A 207 -1.37 16.56 6.80
C ASN A 207 -0.87 15.48 7.76
N VAL A 208 -1.60 14.38 7.82
CA VAL A 208 -1.28 13.23 8.65
C VAL A 208 -1.24 11.99 7.76
N ARG A 209 -0.12 11.27 7.78
CA ARG A 209 0.05 10.04 7.01
C ARG A 209 0.52 8.89 7.89
N LEU A 210 -0.14 7.76 7.76
CA LEU A 210 0.30 6.47 8.28
C LEU A 210 0.92 5.69 7.12
N THR A 211 2.18 5.28 7.27
CA THR A 211 2.80 4.31 6.37
C THR A 211 3.43 3.20 7.19
N THR A 212 2.99 1.96 6.96
CA THR A 212 3.47 0.81 7.72
C THR A 212 3.78 -0.35 6.79
N THR A 213 4.72 -1.20 7.19
CA THR A 213 5.10 -2.42 6.49
C THR A 213 5.29 -3.53 7.51
N LYS A 214 4.67 -4.67 7.27
CA LYS A 214 4.80 -5.89 8.07
C LYS A 214 5.30 -7.01 7.18
N SER A 215 6.49 -7.52 7.48
CA SER A 215 7.00 -8.73 6.86
C SER A 215 6.35 -9.96 7.49
N VAL A 216 5.89 -10.88 6.66
CA VAL A 216 5.41 -12.21 7.06
C VAL A 216 6.57 -13.17 6.85
N SER A 217 7.19 -13.58 7.96
CA SER A 217 8.25 -14.60 7.97
C SER A 217 7.75 -15.91 7.38
N GLU A 218 8.67 -16.73 6.90
CA GLU A 218 8.34 -18.02 6.30
C GLU A 218 7.50 -18.91 7.23
N ARG A 219 6.44 -19.52 6.66
CA ARG A 219 5.51 -20.44 7.31
C ARG A 219 5.33 -21.67 6.44
N THR A 220 5.40 -22.85 7.03
CA THR A 220 5.01 -24.09 6.35
C THR A 220 3.49 -24.19 6.32
N VAL A 221 2.91 -24.41 5.13
CA VAL A 221 1.48 -24.53 4.92
C VAL A 221 1.16 -25.79 4.13
N SER A 222 0.54 -26.77 4.80
CA SER A 222 0.06 -28.01 4.18
C SER A 222 -1.45 -27.94 3.93
N GLY A 223 -1.91 -28.48 2.79
CA GLY A 223 -3.34 -28.56 2.46
C GLY A 223 -3.81 -27.69 1.28
N GLY A 224 -2.92 -27.36 0.35
CA GLY A 224 -3.28 -26.71 -0.93
C GLY A 224 -3.78 -25.27 -0.78
N ALA A 225 -4.53 -24.81 -1.79
CA ALA A 225 -4.92 -23.40 -1.92
C ALA A 225 -5.70 -22.86 -0.71
N GLU A 226 -6.65 -23.63 -0.19
CA GLU A 226 -7.47 -23.22 0.96
C GLU A 226 -6.65 -23.07 2.25
N ALA A 227 -5.64 -23.92 2.45
CA ALA A 227 -4.75 -23.78 3.60
C ALA A 227 -3.86 -22.54 3.49
N VAL A 228 -3.36 -22.25 2.28
CA VAL A 228 -2.57 -21.03 1.99
C VAL A 228 -3.37 -19.78 2.31
N VAL A 229 -4.62 -19.69 1.83
CA VAL A 229 -5.45 -18.51 2.07
C VAL A 229 -5.87 -18.40 3.54
N ARG A 230 -6.12 -19.51 4.24
CA ARG A 230 -6.35 -19.47 5.70
C ARG A 230 -5.15 -18.93 6.47
N GLU A 231 -3.92 -19.31 6.10
CA GLU A 231 -2.73 -18.77 6.74
C GLU A 231 -2.56 -17.28 6.41
N ILE A 232 -2.83 -16.85 5.16
CA ILE A 232 -2.89 -15.42 4.81
C ILE A 232 -3.87 -14.68 5.71
N ALA A 233 -5.12 -15.15 5.82
CA ALA A 233 -6.15 -14.54 6.65
C ALA A 233 -5.73 -14.41 8.11
N LYS A 234 -5.07 -15.42 8.66
CA LYS A 234 -4.51 -15.40 10.01
C LYS A 234 -3.44 -14.32 10.18
N GLN A 235 -2.52 -14.19 9.23
CA GLN A 235 -1.46 -13.18 9.28
C GLN A 235 -2.02 -11.76 9.11
N GLU A 236 -2.96 -11.55 8.20
CA GLU A 236 -3.63 -10.26 8.00
C GLU A 236 -4.42 -9.83 9.24
N ARG A 237 -5.18 -10.75 9.84
CA ARG A 237 -5.91 -10.50 11.10
C ARG A 237 -4.98 -10.13 12.24
N ALA A 238 -3.91 -10.90 12.45
CA ALA A 238 -2.94 -10.64 13.51
C ALA A 238 -2.30 -9.26 13.33
N TYR A 239 -2.02 -8.86 12.09
CA TYR A 239 -1.48 -7.54 11.80
C TYR A 239 -2.49 -6.41 12.06
N GLN A 240 -3.75 -6.60 11.69
CA GLN A 240 -4.81 -5.62 12.00
C GLN A 240 -4.99 -5.44 13.52
N GLU A 241 -5.00 -6.53 14.29
CA GLU A 241 -5.07 -6.49 15.76
C GLU A 241 -3.83 -5.79 16.36
N GLU A 242 -2.64 -6.03 15.80
CA GLU A 242 -1.40 -5.35 16.18
C GLU A 242 -1.47 -3.84 15.92
N LEU A 243 -1.96 -3.41 14.76
CA LEU A 243 -2.15 -1.98 14.44
C LEU A 243 -3.12 -1.32 15.42
N ASN A 244 -4.25 -1.96 15.72
CA ASN A 244 -5.24 -1.44 16.66
C ASN A 244 -4.64 -1.24 18.07
N ARG A 245 -3.88 -2.23 18.56
CA ARG A 245 -3.17 -2.10 19.84
C ARG A 245 -2.12 -0.99 19.79
N GLY A 246 -1.34 -0.91 18.71
CA GLY A 246 -0.34 0.13 18.53
C GLY A 246 -0.92 1.54 18.58
N PHE A 247 -2.10 1.77 17.99
CA PHE A 247 -2.78 3.06 18.09
C PHE A 247 -3.27 3.38 19.51
N GLY A 248 -3.74 2.37 20.25
CA GLY A 248 -4.06 2.54 21.68
C GLY A 248 -2.85 2.96 22.50
N GLU A 249 -1.72 2.28 22.32
CA GLU A 249 -0.46 2.59 23.02
C GLU A 249 0.09 3.99 22.68
N LEU A 250 0.06 4.36 21.39
CA LEU A 250 0.49 5.69 20.94
C LEU A 250 -0.33 6.81 21.59
N GLY A 251 -1.65 6.65 21.63
CA GLY A 251 -2.58 7.61 22.23
C GLY A 251 -2.41 7.77 23.73
N GLU A 252 -2.20 6.67 24.45
CA GLU A 252 -2.17 6.68 25.92
C GLU A 252 -0.79 6.95 26.52
N GLN A 253 0.28 6.53 25.86
CA GLN A 253 1.63 6.55 26.42
C GLN A 253 2.53 7.53 25.66
N SER A 254 2.81 7.25 24.38
CA SER A 254 3.83 7.98 23.63
C SER A 254 3.49 9.47 23.46
N PHE A 255 2.27 9.80 23.03
CA PHE A 255 1.88 11.20 22.83
C PHE A 255 1.80 11.98 24.17
N LYS A 256 1.35 11.34 25.25
CA LYS A 256 1.34 11.98 26.59
C LYS A 256 2.74 12.23 27.13
N GLY A 257 3.71 11.39 26.75
CA GLY A 257 5.12 11.58 27.06
C GLY A 257 5.73 12.80 26.36
N LEU A 258 5.31 13.09 25.12
CA LEU A 258 5.77 14.27 24.37
C LEU A 258 5.18 15.57 24.91
N ARG A 259 3.85 15.62 25.08
CA ARG A 259 3.15 16.79 25.59
C ARG A 259 1.96 16.37 26.41
N ARG A 260 1.97 16.77 27.69
CA ARG A 260 0.84 16.56 28.59
C ARG A 260 -0.33 17.45 28.17
N GLN A 261 -1.55 16.93 28.29
CA GLN A 261 -2.77 17.71 28.08
C GLN A 261 -2.89 18.87 29.10
N LEU A 262 -2.43 18.64 30.33
CA LEU A 262 -2.32 19.66 31.38
C LEU A 262 -0.95 19.55 32.07
N PRO A 263 -0.45 20.65 32.64
CA PRO A 263 0.68 20.65 33.57
C PRO A 263 0.53 19.59 34.69
N VAL A 264 1.62 19.29 35.39
CA VAL A 264 1.62 18.31 36.50
C VAL A 264 0.57 18.65 37.57
N THR A 265 0.32 19.94 37.77
CA THR A 265 -0.70 20.48 38.68
C THR A 265 -2.14 20.16 38.28
N ARG A 266 -2.38 19.63 37.07
CA ARG A 266 -3.71 19.38 36.49
C ARG A 266 -4.59 20.64 36.39
N GLN A 267 -3.97 21.80 36.26
CA GLN A 267 -4.62 23.10 36.09
C GLN A 267 -3.99 23.84 34.92
N LYS A 268 -4.75 24.71 34.25
CA LYS A 268 -4.21 25.60 33.21
C LYS A 268 -3.13 26.50 33.83
N VAL A 269 -2.14 26.88 33.03
CA VAL A 269 -1.08 27.78 33.48
C VAL A 269 -1.67 29.13 33.86
N GLU A 270 -1.42 29.55 35.10
CA GLU A 270 -1.74 30.89 35.58
C GLU A 270 -0.67 31.87 35.11
N TRP A 271 -0.86 32.45 33.91
CA TRP A 271 0.14 33.30 33.27
C TRP A 271 0.58 34.50 34.12
N GLU A 272 -0.32 35.07 34.95
CA GLU A 272 0.00 36.17 35.86
C GLU A 272 1.07 35.80 36.89
N LYS A 273 1.09 34.54 37.34
CA LYS A 273 2.07 34.06 38.34
C LYS A 273 3.42 33.72 37.71
N VAL A 274 3.46 33.34 36.43
CA VAL A 274 4.68 32.92 35.72
C VAL A 274 5.78 33.99 35.75
N GLY A 275 5.44 35.27 35.62
CA GLY A 275 6.42 36.37 35.69
C GLY A 275 6.94 36.67 37.10
N SER A 276 6.24 36.21 38.14
CA SER A 276 6.56 36.46 39.56
C SER A 276 7.32 35.31 40.24
N TYR A 277 7.28 34.10 39.67
CA TYR A 277 7.99 32.94 40.19
C TYR A 277 9.51 33.12 40.02
N ARG A 278 10.22 33.35 41.14
CA ARG A 278 11.69 33.30 41.16
C ARG A 278 12.13 31.84 41.15
N ALA A 279 12.50 31.34 39.97
CA ALA A 279 12.87 29.93 39.70
C ALA A 279 14.02 29.34 40.55
N GLY A 280 14.66 30.10 41.43
CA GLY A 280 15.79 29.65 42.25
C GLY A 280 15.53 29.49 43.75
N ARG A 281 14.41 29.99 44.31
CA ARG A 281 14.24 30.02 45.78
C ARG A 281 13.47 28.82 46.36
N GLU A 282 12.71 28.12 45.53
CA GLU A 282 11.88 26.97 45.97
C GLU A 282 12.48 25.60 45.58
N ILE A 283 13.49 25.55 44.71
CA ILE A 283 14.14 24.28 44.29
C ILE A 283 15.21 23.82 45.30
N GLY A 284 15.74 24.72 46.15
CA GLY A 284 16.78 24.40 47.15
C GLY A 284 16.29 23.96 48.53
N GLY A 285 14.97 23.79 48.74
CA GLY A 285 14.38 23.66 50.07
C GLY A 285 14.07 22.24 50.58
N VAL A 286 14.23 21.20 49.75
CA VAL A 286 13.92 19.80 50.16
C VAL A 286 15.20 18.97 50.19
N GLY A 287 16.17 19.45 50.99
CA GLY A 287 17.41 18.75 51.31
C GLY A 287 17.63 18.73 52.82
N GLY A 288 17.07 17.72 53.48
CA GLY A 288 17.59 17.16 54.73
C GLY A 288 17.78 18.11 55.93
N GLY A 289 16.70 18.35 56.68
CA GLY A 289 16.74 18.94 58.03
C GLY A 289 16.04 18.04 59.05
N ARG A 290 16.80 17.06 59.57
CA ARG A 290 16.57 16.14 60.71
C ARG A 290 15.39 16.42 61.67
N ARG A 291 14.57 15.40 61.94
CA ARG A 291 14.58 14.59 63.18
C ARG A 291 13.76 13.33 63.01
#